data_AF-A0A945FJ08-F1
#
_entry.id   AF-A0A945FJ08-F1
#
_cell.length_a   1.000
_cell.length_b   1.000
_cell.length_c   1.000
_cell.angle_alpha   90.00
_cell.angle_beta   90.00
_cell.angle_gamma   90.00
#
_symmetry.space_group_name_H-M   'P 1'
#
loop_
_entity.id
_entity.type
_entity.pdbx_description
1 polymer ?
#
loop_
_entity_poly.entity_id
_entity_poly.type
_entity_poly.pdbx_seq_one_letter_code
_entity_poly.pdbx_strand_id
1 'polypeptide(L)'
;LGEYIITFLWVIGITNAINFLDGMDGLASGTTAINATFFSLVALRADGSEMLLLAIALAGSCLGFLPFNFRRHKPASIFLGDSGSNFLGFTLAGIGILGEWGNDGWVGLVVPIVILGVPIFDTSLTTVVRIATGQVHNFGQWLHFTGRDHFHHRLSDLGLGNKRAVWVIYLISAIQGLEALVLKNARGVDALFSISQVCLAYLLMGGFMVFVHNRYVRLLEIRRNAPADPEQ
;
A
#
# COMPACT_ATOMS: atom_id res chain seq x y z
N LEU A 1 20.23 -14.56 -13.94
CA LEU A 1 19.00 -15.33 -13.64
C LEU A 1 18.32 -14.83 -12.35
N GLY A 2 19.05 -14.71 -11.23
CA GLY A 2 18.47 -14.21 -9.96
C GLY A 2 17.85 -12.82 -10.05
N GLU A 3 18.55 -11.85 -10.67
CA GLU A 3 18.04 -10.49 -10.87
C GLU A 3 16.72 -10.46 -11.67
N TYR A 4 16.63 -11.23 -12.76
CA TYR A 4 15.39 -11.33 -13.55
C TYR A 4 14.21 -11.86 -12.74
N ILE A 5 14.44 -12.85 -11.88
CA ILE A 5 13.40 -13.42 -11.00
C ILE A 5 12.93 -12.37 -9.98
N ILE A 6 13.88 -11.65 -9.36
CA ILE A 6 13.57 -10.60 -8.38
C ILE A 6 12.77 -9.48 -9.05
N THR A 7 13.20 -9.01 -10.22
CA THR A 7 12.49 -7.99 -11.00
C THR A 7 11.08 -8.46 -11.40
N PHE A 8 10.94 -9.72 -11.85
CA PHE A 8 9.65 -10.28 -12.19
C PHE A 8 8.69 -10.31 -10.99
N LEU A 9 9.17 -10.78 -9.83
CA LEU A 9 8.40 -10.81 -8.59
C LEU A 9 8.05 -9.40 -8.10
N TRP A 10 8.98 -8.44 -8.24
CA TRP A 10 8.75 -7.04 -7.90
C TRP A 10 7.64 -6.44 -8.77
N VAL A 11 7.75 -6.55 -10.09
CA VAL A 11 6.76 -5.97 -11.01
C VAL A 11 5.38 -6.54 -10.75
N ILE A 12 5.25 -7.87 -10.67
CA ILE A 12 3.97 -8.52 -10.40
C ILE A 12 3.46 -8.19 -9.01
N GLY A 13 4.33 -8.19 -8.01
CA GLY A 13 3.99 -7.93 -6.62
C GLY A 13 3.43 -6.51 -6.43
N ILE A 14 4.13 -5.50 -6.91
CA ILE A 14 3.71 -4.09 -6.81
C ILE A 14 2.47 -3.82 -7.66
N THR A 15 2.38 -4.40 -8.85
CA THR A 15 1.20 -4.26 -9.72
C THR A 15 -0.06 -4.78 -9.02
N ASN A 16 -0.01 -5.99 -8.50
CA ASN A 16 -1.14 -6.57 -7.76
C ASN A 16 -1.41 -5.85 -6.45
N ALA A 17 -0.38 -5.38 -5.75
CA ALA A 17 -0.55 -4.64 -4.50
C ALA A 17 -1.36 -3.35 -4.70
N ILE A 18 -1.12 -2.61 -5.78
CA ILE A 18 -1.91 -1.42 -6.12
C ILE A 18 -3.32 -1.80 -6.61
N ASN A 19 -3.46 -2.89 -7.36
CA ASN A 19 -4.79 -3.40 -7.75
C ASN A 19 -5.64 -3.78 -6.52
N PHE A 20 -5.09 -4.50 -5.56
CA PHE A 20 -5.79 -4.82 -4.31
C PHE A 20 -6.09 -3.59 -3.44
N LEU A 21 -5.28 -2.54 -3.55
CA LEU A 21 -5.52 -1.28 -2.86
C LEU A 21 -6.71 -0.50 -3.46
N ASP A 22 -7.15 -0.82 -4.69
CA ASP A 22 -8.31 -0.18 -5.37
C ASP A 22 -9.67 -0.67 -4.84
N GLY A 23 -9.78 -0.93 -3.53
CA GLY A 23 -11.01 -1.37 -2.86
C GLY A 23 -11.89 -0.22 -2.34
N MET A 24 -11.43 1.03 -2.43
CA MET A 24 -12.17 2.22 -1.97
C MET A 24 -11.94 3.43 -2.88
N ASP A 25 -12.99 4.23 -3.09
CA ASP A 25 -12.92 5.51 -3.79
C ASP A 25 -11.75 6.37 -3.26
N GLY A 26 -10.85 6.76 -4.16
CA GLY A 26 -9.65 7.57 -3.89
C GLY A 26 -8.42 6.77 -3.52
N LEU A 27 -8.56 5.58 -2.94
CA LEU A 27 -7.46 4.96 -2.19
C LEU A 27 -6.24 4.63 -3.04
N ALA A 28 -6.41 3.91 -4.15
CA ALA A 28 -5.32 3.54 -5.04
C ALA A 28 -4.73 4.76 -5.75
N SER A 29 -5.55 5.60 -6.37
CA SER A 29 -5.09 6.77 -7.12
C SER A 29 -4.37 7.80 -6.24
N GLY A 30 -4.88 8.10 -5.04
CA GLY A 30 -4.24 9.05 -4.14
C GLY A 30 -3.00 8.50 -3.44
N THR A 31 -2.97 7.21 -3.09
CA THR A 31 -1.74 6.60 -2.59
C THR A 31 -0.65 6.60 -3.67
N THR A 32 -1.02 6.29 -4.92
CA THR A 32 -0.09 6.41 -6.06
C THR A 32 0.38 7.85 -6.27
N ALA A 33 -0.49 8.85 -6.17
CA ALA A 33 -0.09 10.26 -6.28
C ALA A 33 0.96 10.65 -5.23
N ILE A 34 0.79 10.18 -3.99
CA ILE A 34 1.73 10.41 -2.89
C ILE A 34 3.06 9.70 -3.19
N ASN A 35 3.02 8.41 -3.51
CA ASN A 35 4.23 7.62 -3.79
C ASN A 35 5.02 8.21 -4.97
N ALA A 36 4.34 8.56 -6.06
CA ALA A 36 4.95 9.18 -7.24
C ALA A 36 5.55 10.56 -6.91
N THR A 37 4.91 11.33 -6.02
CA THR A 37 5.49 12.60 -5.52
C THR A 37 6.77 12.35 -4.72
N PHE A 38 6.83 11.31 -3.88
CA PHE A 38 8.07 11.03 -3.15
C PHE A 38 9.16 10.46 -4.05
N PHE A 39 8.82 9.62 -5.03
CA PHE A 39 9.78 9.24 -6.07
C PHE A 39 10.34 10.45 -6.80
N SER A 40 9.51 11.43 -7.18
CA SER A 40 10.00 12.65 -7.84
C SER A 40 10.91 13.46 -6.92
N LEU A 41 10.56 13.64 -5.64
CA LEU A 41 11.39 14.35 -4.67
C LEU A 41 12.73 13.65 -4.38
N VAL A 42 12.76 12.32 -4.42
CA VAL A 42 14.02 11.57 -4.32
C VAL A 42 14.86 11.83 -5.57
N ALA A 43 14.25 11.70 -6.76
CA ALA A 43 14.91 11.84 -8.07
C ALA A 43 15.39 13.27 -8.39
N LEU A 44 14.84 14.33 -7.79
CA LEU A 44 15.25 15.73 -8.03
C LEU A 44 16.75 16.01 -7.81
N ARG A 45 17.46 15.14 -7.08
CA ARG A 45 18.91 15.26 -6.84
C ARG A 45 19.76 14.22 -7.56
N ALA A 46 19.14 13.23 -8.18
CA ALA A 46 19.82 12.27 -9.04
C ALA A 46 19.85 12.83 -10.47
N ASP A 47 20.87 12.53 -11.26
CA ASP A 47 20.93 12.89 -12.69
C ASP A 47 19.83 12.20 -13.54
N GLY A 48 18.99 11.37 -12.93
CA GLY A 48 17.89 10.62 -13.52
C GLY A 48 16.66 11.45 -13.88
N SER A 49 16.80 12.36 -14.86
CA SER A 49 15.73 13.23 -15.34
C SER A 49 14.49 12.50 -15.87
N GLU A 50 14.64 11.30 -16.45
CA GLU A 50 13.53 10.53 -17.04
C GLU A 50 12.55 10.01 -15.99
N MET A 51 13.04 9.36 -14.92
CA MET A 51 12.20 8.83 -13.86
C MET A 51 11.53 9.95 -13.04
N LEU A 52 12.22 11.08 -12.89
CA LEU A 52 11.64 12.30 -12.31
C LEU A 52 10.41 12.75 -13.11
N LEU A 53 10.54 12.89 -14.43
CA LEU A 53 9.44 13.31 -15.31
C LEU A 53 8.28 12.33 -15.29
N LEU A 54 8.58 11.02 -15.34
CA LEU A 54 7.56 9.97 -15.27
C LEU A 54 6.81 10.00 -13.94
N ALA A 55 7.52 10.16 -12.82
CA ALA A 55 6.92 10.25 -11.49
C ALA A 55 6.04 11.51 -11.33
N ILE A 56 6.50 12.67 -11.83
CA ILE A 56 5.68 13.90 -11.83
C ILE A 56 4.44 13.74 -12.70
N ALA A 57 4.57 13.15 -13.90
CA ALA A 57 3.44 12.90 -14.78
C ALA A 57 2.42 11.95 -14.15
N LEU A 58 2.87 10.89 -13.48
CA LEU A 58 2.02 9.94 -12.77
C LEU A 58 1.32 10.58 -11.56
N ALA A 59 2.03 11.41 -10.79
CA ALA A 59 1.42 12.17 -9.69
C ALA A 59 0.36 13.14 -10.22
N GLY A 60 0.67 13.90 -11.28
CA GLY A 60 -0.23 14.84 -11.91
C GLY A 60 -1.48 14.18 -12.49
N SER A 61 -1.34 13.02 -13.14
CA SER A 61 -2.49 12.29 -13.69
C SER A 61 -3.42 11.78 -12.58
N CYS A 62 -2.86 11.24 -11.49
CA CYS A 62 -3.64 10.81 -10.33
C CYS A 62 -4.35 12.00 -9.64
N LEU A 63 -3.66 13.13 -9.47
CA LEU A 63 -4.26 14.35 -8.92
C LEU A 63 -5.36 14.94 -9.82
N GLY A 64 -5.21 14.84 -11.15
CA GLY A 64 -6.25 15.24 -12.10
C GLY A 64 -7.47 14.31 -12.07
N PHE A 65 -7.26 13.03 -11.79
CA PHE A 65 -8.33 12.01 -11.67
C PHE A 65 -9.08 12.07 -10.33
N LEU A 66 -8.38 12.36 -9.23
CA LEU A 66 -8.90 12.32 -7.86
C LEU A 66 -10.22 13.09 -7.63
N PRO A 67 -10.45 14.30 -8.19
CA PRO A 67 -11.72 15.02 -8.04
C PRO A 67 -12.95 14.26 -8.56
N PHE A 68 -12.76 13.35 -9.53
CA PHE A 68 -13.82 12.51 -10.10
C PHE A 68 -13.99 11.20 -9.31
N ASN A 69 -12.94 10.75 -8.63
CA ASN A 69 -12.92 9.50 -7.89
C ASN A 69 -13.18 9.70 -6.38
N PHE A 70 -12.35 10.47 -5.68
CA PHE A 70 -12.48 10.74 -4.25
C PHE A 70 -13.38 11.93 -3.93
N ARG A 71 -14.69 11.73 -4.01
CA ARG A 71 -15.68 12.81 -3.86
C ARG A 71 -16.17 12.93 -2.42
N ARG A 72 -16.26 14.16 -1.90
CA ARG A 72 -16.57 14.42 -0.46
C ARG A 72 -17.96 13.96 -0.02
N HIS A 73 -19.00 14.20 -0.82
CA HIS A 73 -20.40 13.92 -0.46
C HIS A 73 -21.15 13.03 -1.45
N LYS A 74 -20.51 12.66 -2.56
CA LYS A 74 -21.09 11.85 -3.62
C LYS A 74 -20.22 10.60 -3.82
N PRO A 75 -20.77 9.50 -4.37
CA PRO A 75 -19.95 8.39 -4.85
C PRO A 75 -19.05 8.86 -6.00
N ALA A 76 -17.98 8.10 -6.26
CA ALA A 76 -17.14 8.30 -7.44
C ALA A 76 -18.00 8.44 -8.71
N SER A 77 -17.68 9.44 -9.53
CA SER A 77 -18.29 9.57 -10.87
C SER A 77 -17.53 8.75 -11.91
N ILE A 78 -16.25 8.48 -11.67
CA ILE A 78 -15.41 7.63 -12.51
C ILE A 78 -14.63 6.69 -11.58
N PHE A 79 -14.70 5.39 -11.86
CA PHE A 79 -13.93 4.36 -11.17
C PHE A 79 -12.58 4.17 -11.86
N LEU A 80 -11.55 3.86 -11.09
CA LEU A 80 -10.22 3.59 -11.62
C LEU A 80 -10.21 2.27 -12.41
N GLY A 81 -10.78 1.22 -11.80
CA GLY A 81 -10.94 -0.09 -12.40
C GLY A 81 -9.61 -0.84 -12.55
N ASP A 82 -9.71 -2.11 -12.95
CA ASP A 82 -8.53 -2.99 -13.05
C ASP A 82 -7.48 -2.46 -14.03
N SER A 83 -7.91 -1.90 -15.16
CA SER A 83 -6.98 -1.32 -16.13
C SER A 83 -6.18 -0.15 -15.53
N GLY A 84 -6.85 0.74 -14.78
CA GLY A 84 -6.21 1.89 -14.16
C GLY A 84 -5.27 1.46 -13.04
N SER A 85 -5.74 0.63 -12.11
CA SER A 85 -4.95 0.22 -10.95
C SER A 85 -3.73 -0.63 -11.33
N ASN A 86 -3.87 -1.55 -12.30
CA ASN A 86 -2.71 -2.29 -12.82
C ASN A 86 -1.72 -1.37 -13.55
N PHE A 87 -2.19 -0.39 -14.34
CA PHE A 87 -1.30 0.58 -14.98
C PHE A 87 -0.52 1.41 -13.94
N LEU A 88 -1.18 1.89 -12.89
CA LEU A 88 -0.54 2.63 -11.81
C LEU A 88 0.53 1.78 -11.11
N GLY A 89 0.20 0.54 -10.77
CA GLY A 89 1.12 -0.38 -10.10
C GLY A 89 2.32 -0.78 -10.96
N PHE A 90 2.09 -1.12 -12.23
CA PHE A 90 3.17 -1.42 -13.17
C PHE A 90 4.12 -0.23 -13.36
N THR A 91 3.57 0.99 -13.49
CA THR A 91 4.38 2.21 -13.66
C THR A 91 5.20 2.50 -12.40
N LEU A 92 4.60 2.41 -11.21
CA LEU A 92 5.34 2.56 -9.94
C LEU A 92 6.45 1.51 -9.78
N ALA A 93 6.19 0.26 -10.18
CA ALA A 93 7.17 -0.81 -10.14
C ALA A 93 8.36 -0.52 -11.06
N GLY A 94 8.06 -0.06 -12.29
CA GLY A 94 9.05 0.34 -13.28
C GLY A 94 9.89 1.53 -12.82
N ILE A 95 9.27 2.56 -12.25
CA ILE A 95 9.98 3.67 -11.61
C ILE A 95 10.93 3.09 -10.55
N GLY A 96 10.42 2.32 -9.58
CA GLY A 96 11.24 1.76 -8.50
C GLY A 96 12.45 0.95 -8.96
N ILE A 97 12.38 0.26 -10.10
CA ILE A 97 13.51 -0.52 -10.66
C ILE A 97 14.48 0.36 -11.45
N LEU A 98 13.98 1.27 -12.29
CA LEU A 98 14.79 1.98 -13.29
C LEU A 98 15.46 3.24 -12.75
N GLY A 99 15.01 3.77 -11.61
CA GLY A 99 15.61 4.96 -11.00
C GLY A 99 16.74 4.65 -10.02
N GLU A 100 17.45 5.71 -9.66
CA GLU A 100 18.52 5.70 -8.66
C GLU A 100 18.05 6.42 -7.40
N TRP A 101 17.99 5.70 -6.28
CA TRP A 101 17.20 6.14 -5.13
C TRP A 101 17.98 6.45 -3.85
N GLY A 102 19.31 6.34 -3.86
CA GLY A 102 20.14 6.62 -2.70
C GLY A 102 21.62 6.73 -3.04
N ASN A 103 22.39 7.36 -2.15
CA ASN A 103 23.83 7.57 -2.36
C ASN A 103 24.66 6.30 -2.14
N ASP A 104 24.17 5.38 -1.32
CA ASP A 104 24.78 4.08 -1.05
C ASP A 104 23.98 2.99 -1.77
N GLY A 105 24.66 2.06 -2.46
CA GLY A 105 24.01 1.11 -3.36
C GLY A 105 22.89 0.26 -2.72
N TRP A 106 23.06 -0.18 -1.47
CA TRP A 106 22.03 -0.96 -0.77
C TRP A 106 20.89 -0.07 -0.24
N VAL A 107 21.16 1.18 0.13
CA VAL A 107 20.13 2.15 0.56
C VAL A 107 19.19 2.45 -0.61
N GLY A 108 19.74 2.59 -1.82
CA GLY A 108 18.97 2.77 -3.04
C GLY A 108 17.98 1.63 -3.32
N LEU A 109 18.26 0.40 -2.85
CA LEU A 109 17.31 -0.72 -2.96
C LEU A 109 16.15 -0.62 -1.96
N VAL A 110 16.39 0.00 -0.80
CA VAL A 110 15.40 0.10 0.29
C VAL A 110 14.46 1.28 0.09
N VAL A 111 14.92 2.38 -0.50
CA VAL A 111 14.11 3.58 -0.68
C VAL A 111 12.79 3.34 -1.44
N PRO A 112 12.75 2.62 -2.58
CA PRO A 112 11.50 2.27 -3.26
C PRO A 112 10.58 1.40 -2.39
N ILE A 113 11.14 0.50 -1.59
CA ILE A 113 10.40 -0.37 -0.67
C ILE A 113 9.71 0.47 0.40
N VAL A 114 10.40 1.48 0.94
CA VAL A 114 9.84 2.40 1.95
C VAL A 114 8.73 3.25 1.34
N ILE A 115 8.96 3.87 0.16
CA ILE A 115 7.95 4.66 -0.54
C ILE A 115 6.68 3.82 -0.82
N LEU A 116 6.86 2.58 -1.27
CA LEU A 116 5.78 1.64 -1.57
C LEU A 116 5.38 0.80 -0.34
N GLY A 117 5.80 1.19 0.86
CA GLY A 117 5.68 0.35 2.04
C GLY A 117 4.23 0.00 2.37
N VAL A 118 3.29 0.93 2.22
CA VAL A 118 1.87 0.69 2.50
C VAL A 118 1.26 -0.40 1.61
N PRO A 119 1.28 -0.32 0.26
CA PRO A 119 0.74 -1.37 -0.59
C PRO A 119 1.47 -2.71 -0.43
N ILE A 120 2.80 -2.70 -0.25
CA ILE A 120 3.58 -3.91 0.03
C ILE A 120 3.09 -4.56 1.31
N PHE A 121 3.08 -3.80 2.41
CA PHE A 121 2.70 -4.30 3.73
C PHE A 121 1.28 -4.83 3.77
N ASP A 122 0.31 -4.11 3.19
CA ASP A 122 -1.08 -4.53 3.18
C ASP A 122 -1.27 -5.88 2.47
N THR A 123 -0.64 -6.03 1.29
CA THR A 123 -0.70 -7.25 0.48
C THR A 123 0.02 -8.41 1.17
N SER A 124 1.21 -8.15 1.73
CA SER A 124 1.99 -9.16 2.45
C SER A 124 1.27 -9.63 3.70
N LEU A 125 0.79 -8.73 4.55
CA LEU A 125 0.09 -9.09 5.78
C LEU A 125 -1.21 -9.82 5.49
N THR A 126 -1.99 -9.36 4.52
CA THR A 126 -3.23 -10.02 4.12
C THR A 126 -2.96 -11.43 3.60
N THR A 127 -1.91 -11.61 2.79
CA THR A 127 -1.48 -12.93 2.30
C THR A 127 -1.06 -13.84 3.45
N VAL A 128 -0.21 -13.36 4.36
CA VAL A 128 0.25 -14.14 5.52
C VAL A 128 -0.92 -14.55 6.41
N VAL A 129 -1.85 -13.63 6.70
CA VAL A 129 -3.04 -13.93 7.50
C VAL A 129 -3.91 -14.97 6.80
N ARG A 130 -4.17 -14.84 5.49
CA ARG A 130 -4.98 -15.80 4.72
C ARG A 130 -4.39 -17.21 4.72
N ILE A 131 -3.07 -17.33 4.63
CA ILE A 131 -2.37 -18.62 4.70
C ILE A 131 -2.44 -19.18 6.13
N ALA A 132 -2.16 -18.35 7.13
CA ALA A 132 -2.13 -18.77 8.53
C ALA A 132 -3.52 -19.19 9.06
N THR A 133 -4.60 -18.59 8.58
CA THR A 133 -5.98 -18.94 8.94
C THR A 133 -6.56 -20.08 8.09
N GLY A 134 -5.80 -20.59 7.11
CA GLY A 134 -6.29 -21.63 6.20
C GLY A 134 -7.39 -21.15 5.26
N GLN A 135 -7.49 -19.85 4.99
CA GLN A 135 -8.44 -19.32 4.00
C GLN A 135 -7.99 -19.60 2.56
N VAL A 136 -6.68 -19.82 2.36
CA VAL A 136 -6.06 -20.07 1.05
C VAL A 136 -5.10 -21.25 1.18
N HIS A 137 -5.29 -22.28 0.34
CA HIS A 137 -4.48 -23.50 0.36
C HIS A 137 -3.63 -23.71 -0.89
N ASN A 138 -3.92 -22.99 -1.97
CA ASN A 138 -3.19 -23.10 -3.23
C ASN A 138 -3.12 -21.75 -3.97
N PHE A 139 -2.22 -21.68 -4.96
CA PHE A 139 -1.95 -20.45 -5.71
C PHE A 139 -3.17 -19.93 -6.49
N GLY A 140 -4.00 -20.82 -7.03
CA GLY A 140 -5.23 -20.43 -7.73
C GLY A 140 -6.26 -19.78 -6.79
N GLN A 141 -6.46 -20.35 -5.61
CA GLN A 141 -7.30 -19.76 -4.57
C GLN A 141 -6.73 -18.43 -4.09
N TRP A 142 -5.41 -18.31 -3.94
CA TRP A 142 -4.76 -17.06 -3.55
C TRP A 142 -5.05 -15.94 -4.56
N LEU A 143 -4.94 -16.25 -5.86
CA LEU A 143 -5.13 -15.28 -6.94
C LEU A 143 -6.58 -14.82 -7.11
N HIS A 144 -7.55 -15.71 -6.85
CA HIS A 144 -8.98 -15.41 -7.01
C HIS A 144 -9.69 -15.00 -5.71
N PHE A 145 -8.96 -14.86 -4.61
CA PHE A 145 -9.58 -14.57 -3.31
C PHE A 145 -10.07 -13.12 -3.21
N THR A 146 -11.39 -12.93 -3.17
CA THR A 146 -12.06 -11.63 -3.00
C THR A 146 -12.52 -11.44 -1.56
N GLY A 147 -11.61 -11.08 -0.67
CA GLY A 147 -11.88 -10.89 0.77
C GLY A 147 -11.78 -9.45 1.26
N ARG A 148 -12.62 -9.06 2.22
CA ARG A 148 -12.58 -7.74 2.90
C ARG A 148 -11.50 -7.68 4.00
N ASP A 149 -10.34 -8.25 3.76
CA ASP A 149 -9.35 -8.50 4.83
C ASP A 149 -8.20 -7.51 4.83
N HIS A 150 -8.18 -6.62 3.84
CA HIS A 150 -7.18 -5.57 3.65
C HIS A 150 -7.33 -4.48 4.72
N PHE A 151 -6.24 -3.77 4.99
CA PHE A 151 -6.12 -2.75 6.03
C PHE A 151 -7.21 -1.70 5.96
N HIS A 152 -7.51 -1.23 4.75
CA HIS A 152 -8.53 -0.22 4.53
C HIS A 152 -9.93 -0.72 4.95
N HIS A 153 -10.25 -1.98 4.71
CA HIS A 153 -11.49 -2.59 5.21
C HIS A 153 -11.49 -2.73 6.72
N ARG A 154 -10.40 -3.23 7.32
CA ARG A 154 -10.30 -3.36 8.79
C ARG A 154 -10.44 -2.02 9.52
N LEU A 155 -9.85 -0.95 8.98
CA LEU A 155 -10.03 0.41 9.51
C LEU A 155 -11.49 0.86 9.40
N SER A 156 -12.16 0.58 8.29
CA SER A 156 -13.57 0.94 8.11
C SER A 156 -14.49 0.15 9.03
N ASP A 157 -14.21 -1.14 9.22
CA ASP A 157 -14.98 -2.05 10.08
C ASP A 157 -14.84 -1.68 11.58
N LEU A 158 -13.81 -0.92 11.96
CA LEU A 158 -13.68 -0.28 13.28
C LEU A 158 -14.57 0.96 13.46
N GLY A 159 -15.35 1.34 12.45
CA GLY A 159 -16.29 2.47 12.52
C GLY A 159 -15.70 3.82 12.07
N LEU A 160 -14.47 3.86 11.53
CA LEU A 160 -13.90 5.08 10.95
C LEU A 160 -14.65 5.52 9.68
N GLY A 161 -15.19 4.55 8.93
CA GLY A 161 -15.79 4.77 7.61
C GLY A 161 -14.74 4.92 6.51
N ASN A 162 -15.12 4.56 5.28
CA ASN A 162 -14.20 4.43 4.14
C ASN A 162 -13.32 5.67 3.91
N LYS A 163 -13.90 6.88 3.94
CA LYS A 163 -13.15 8.10 3.63
C LYS A 163 -12.11 8.44 4.69
N ARG A 164 -12.40 8.20 5.97
CA ARG A 164 -11.43 8.43 7.05
C ARG A 164 -10.31 7.40 6.97
N ALA A 165 -10.62 6.14 6.62
CA ALA A 165 -9.60 5.12 6.37
C ALA A 165 -8.65 5.53 5.23
N VAL A 166 -9.19 6.07 4.12
CA VAL A 166 -8.37 6.61 3.02
C VAL A 166 -7.44 7.73 3.49
N TRP A 167 -7.94 8.71 4.27
CA TRP A 167 -7.10 9.78 4.81
C TRP A 167 -6.00 9.29 5.75
N VAL A 168 -6.30 8.30 6.60
CA VAL A 168 -5.30 7.67 7.47
C VAL A 168 -4.22 7.00 6.62
N ILE A 169 -4.60 6.28 5.56
CA ILE A 169 -3.65 5.63 4.66
C ILE A 169 -2.80 6.66 3.92
N TYR A 170 -3.37 7.76 3.44
CA TYR A 170 -2.59 8.85 2.84
C TYR A 170 -1.57 9.43 3.81
N LEU A 171 -1.95 9.64 5.07
CA LEU A 171 -1.05 10.14 6.09
C LEU A 171 0.12 9.18 6.33
N ILE A 172 -0.17 7.87 6.44
CA ILE A 172 0.88 6.85 6.62
C ILE A 172 1.80 6.82 5.39
N SER A 173 1.25 6.82 4.17
CA SER A 173 2.05 6.85 2.93
C SER A 173 2.92 8.11 2.84
N ALA A 174 2.41 9.27 3.28
CA ALA A 174 3.18 10.50 3.30
C ALA A 174 4.32 10.46 4.33
N ILE A 175 4.08 9.90 5.52
CA ILE A 175 5.12 9.71 6.54
C ILE A 175 6.22 8.77 6.01
N GLN A 176 5.84 7.66 5.36
CA GLN A 176 6.81 6.75 4.73
C GLN A 176 7.62 7.43 3.64
N GLY A 177 6.98 8.26 2.82
CA GLY A 177 7.68 9.07 1.84
C GLY A 177 8.68 10.06 2.45
N LEU A 178 8.34 10.67 3.58
CA LEU A 178 9.28 11.54 4.32
C LEU A 178 10.47 10.74 4.87
N GLU A 179 10.23 9.56 5.43
CA GLU A 179 11.29 8.64 5.86
C GLU A 179 12.22 8.28 4.70
N ALA A 180 11.67 8.00 3.52
CA ALA A 180 12.47 7.73 2.32
C ALA A 180 13.39 8.90 1.92
N LEU A 181 12.94 10.15 2.11
CA LEU A 181 13.77 11.34 1.84
C LEU A 181 14.92 11.51 2.85
N VAL A 182 14.73 11.06 4.09
CA VAL A 182 15.80 11.01 5.08
C VAL A 182 16.76 9.87 4.75
N LEU A 183 16.21 8.68 4.50
CA LEU A 183 16.94 7.46 4.23
C LEU A 183 17.88 7.56 3.03
N LYS A 184 17.47 8.22 1.93
CA LYS A 184 18.29 8.31 0.70
C LYS A 184 19.70 8.86 0.91
N ASN A 185 19.88 9.70 1.94
CA ASN A 185 21.17 10.32 2.29
C ASN A 185 21.82 9.70 3.53
N ALA A 186 21.12 8.80 4.23
CA ALA A 186 21.61 8.17 5.44
C ALA A 186 22.74 7.18 5.11
N ARG A 187 23.72 7.08 6.00
CA ARG A 187 24.89 6.19 5.84
C ARG A 187 25.11 5.38 7.11
N GLY A 188 25.63 4.16 6.95
CA GLY A 188 26.03 3.29 8.06
C GLY A 188 24.92 3.13 9.11
N VAL A 189 25.19 3.55 10.34
CA VAL A 189 24.28 3.41 11.50
C VAL A 189 23.00 4.22 11.37
N ASP A 190 23.03 5.39 10.73
CA ASP A 190 21.84 6.24 10.59
C ASP A 190 20.79 5.58 9.68
N ALA A 191 21.26 4.92 8.62
CA ALA A 191 20.40 4.17 7.71
C ALA A 191 19.76 2.96 8.42
N LEU A 192 20.54 2.24 9.22
CA LEU A 192 20.03 1.12 10.03
C LEU A 192 18.98 1.57 11.05
N PHE A 193 19.20 2.71 11.69
CA PHE A 193 18.24 3.27 12.64
C PHE A 193 16.92 3.64 11.95
N SER A 194 16.97 4.38 10.84
CA SER A 194 15.76 4.73 10.06
C SER A 194 15.00 3.48 9.59
N ILE A 195 15.70 2.47 9.08
CA ILE A 195 15.07 1.21 8.67
C ILE A 195 14.43 0.49 9.86
N SER A 196 15.11 0.46 11.02
CA SER A 196 14.58 -0.18 12.23
C SER A 196 13.28 0.49 12.71
N GLN A 197 13.16 1.81 12.57
CA GLN A 197 11.95 2.56 12.92
C GLN A 197 10.79 2.22 11.97
N VAL A 198 11.07 2.16 10.67
CA VAL A 198 10.08 1.73 9.66
C VAL A 198 9.61 0.30 9.93
N CYS A 199 10.54 -0.63 10.19
CA CYS A 199 10.21 -2.01 10.55
C CYS A 199 9.35 -2.08 11.81
N LEU A 200 9.72 -1.35 12.88
CA LEU A 200 8.96 -1.30 14.12
C LEU A 200 7.55 -0.76 13.89
N ALA A 201 7.39 0.31 13.09
CA ALA A 201 6.09 0.88 12.77
C ALA A 201 5.18 -0.15 12.07
N TYR A 202 5.71 -0.90 11.10
CA TYR A 202 4.95 -1.95 10.42
C TYR A 202 4.65 -3.16 11.31
N LEU A 203 5.57 -3.54 12.21
CA LEU A 203 5.31 -4.58 13.20
C LEU A 203 4.17 -4.20 14.15
N LEU A 204 4.18 -2.97 14.65
CA LEU A 204 3.11 -2.45 15.51
C LEU A 204 1.78 -2.36 14.76
N MET A 205 1.79 -1.85 13.53
CA MET A 205 0.62 -1.80 12.65
C MET A 205 0.07 -3.20 12.37
N GLY A 206 0.92 -4.18 12.10
CA GLY A 206 0.52 -5.57 11.86
C GLY A 206 -0.07 -6.22 13.09
N GLY A 207 0.57 -6.04 14.25
CA GLY A 207 0.04 -6.48 15.55
C GLY A 207 -1.33 -5.88 15.84
N PHE A 208 -1.50 -4.59 15.62
CA PHE A 208 -2.79 -3.90 15.75
C PHE A 208 -3.85 -4.51 14.81
N MET A 209 -3.52 -4.75 13.55
CA MET A 209 -4.45 -5.31 12.57
C MET A 209 -4.88 -6.75 12.86
N VAL A 210 -3.97 -7.58 13.37
CA VAL A 210 -4.29 -8.94 13.83
C VAL A 210 -5.16 -8.90 15.07
N PHE A 211 -4.84 -8.03 16.03
CA PHE A 211 -5.64 -7.83 17.23
C PHE A 211 -7.08 -7.41 16.89
N VAL A 212 -7.24 -6.45 15.98
CA VAL A 212 -8.55 -5.98 15.50
C VAL A 212 -9.36 -7.10 14.85
N HIS A 213 -8.72 -7.91 13.99
CA HIS A 213 -9.37 -9.05 13.36
C HIS A 213 -9.89 -10.06 14.38
N ASN A 214 -9.05 -10.45 15.34
CA ASN A 214 -9.43 -11.40 16.40
C ASN A 214 -10.58 -10.87 17.28
N ARG A 215 -10.59 -9.56 17.55
CA ARG A 215 -11.70 -8.89 18.25
C ARG A 215 -12.99 -8.94 17.44
N TYR A 216 -12.93 -8.64 16.15
CA TYR A 216 -14.09 -8.61 15.26
C TYR A 216 -14.73 -10.00 15.11
N VAL A 217 -13.93 -11.04 14.85
CA VAL A 217 -14.40 -12.43 14.75
C VAL A 217 -15.12 -12.86 16.03
N ARG A 218 -14.53 -12.55 17.20
CA ARG A 218 -15.15 -12.86 18.49
C ARG A 218 -16.51 -12.18 18.69
N LEU A 219 -16.66 -10.93 18.26
CA LEU A 219 -17.93 -10.21 18.35
C LEU A 219 -19.01 -10.83 17.45
N LEU A 220 -18.63 -11.31 16.27
CA LEU A 220 -19.55 -12.02 15.38
C LEU A 220 -19.99 -13.36 15.95
N GLU A 221 -19.07 -14.11 16.56
CA GLU A 221 -19.41 -15.36 17.26
C GLU A 221 -20.38 -15.13 18.42
N ILE A 222 -20.15 -14.08 19.22
CA ILE A 222 -21.06 -13.70 20.31
C ILE A 222 -22.45 -13.35 19.76
N ARG A 223 -22.53 -12.56 18.68
CA ARG A 223 -23.83 -12.21 18.06
C ARG A 223 -24.54 -13.43 17.46
N ARG A 224 -23.80 -14.33 16.82
CA ARG A 224 -24.36 -15.57 16.25
C ARG A 224 -24.90 -16.52 17.33
N ASN A 225 -24.23 -16.55 18.48
CA ASN A 225 -24.59 -17.41 19.60
C ASN A 225 -25.50 -16.70 20.64
N ALA A 226 -25.88 -15.44 20.39
CA ALA A 226 -26.83 -14.75 21.25
C ALA A 226 -28.21 -15.42 21.12
N PRO A 227 -28.92 -15.67 22.23
CA PRO A 227 -30.28 -16.20 22.16
C PRO A 227 -31.15 -15.26 21.32
N ALA A 228 -32.01 -15.83 20.46
CA ALA A 228 -32.98 -15.06 19.71
C ALA A 228 -33.81 -14.22 20.70
N ASP A 229 -34.01 -12.95 20.35
CA ASP A 229 -34.82 -12.04 21.15
C ASP A 229 -36.21 -12.67 21.33
N PRO A 230 -36.65 -12.99 22.57
CA PRO A 230 -37.97 -13.58 22.80
C PRO A 230 -39.14 -12.67 22.42
N GLU A 231 -38.88 -11.41 22.03
CA GLU A 231 -39.89 -10.45 21.54
C GLU A 231 -39.99 -10.32 20.00
N GLN A 232 -39.30 -11.17 19.21
CA GLN A 232 -39.52 -11.31 17.75
C GLN A 232 -40.16 -12.65 17.39
#